data_AF-A0A448MRR1-F1
#
_entry.id   AF-A0A448MRR1-F1
#
_cell.length_a   1.000
_cell.length_b   1.000
_cell.length_c   1.000
_cell.angle_alpha   90.00
_cell.angle_beta   90.00
_cell.angle_gamma   90.00
#
_symmetry.space_group_name_H-M   'P 1'
#
loop_
_entity.id
_entity.type
_entity.pdbx_description
1 polymer ?
#
loop_
_entity_poly.entity_id
_entity_poly.type
_entity_poly.pdbx_seq_one_letter_code
_entity_poly.pdbx_strand_id
1 'polypeptide(L)'
;MMRAKMSILYVKLTFKVFLIACDGGFVPQLLKLKTRGLFMKKSTIALAIAALSVVSIAQAAPQENTFYVGAKAGWASFHDGIKYHADNTQHGYNRNSVTYGVFGGYQILNRNNFGLAVELGYDDFGRVKFKENGELTDKHTNHGAHLSLKGSYEILQGLDLYARVGAALVRSDYKIYTPSGPFYDNSHSLKVSPVFAGGMEYALPLLPELAFRLEYQWINRVGKHDSEGLRLDYQPSIGSVVAGLSYRFGQGAPVVAPEVVSKTFNLNSDVTFAFGKANLKPEAKATLDGIYGEIAQVNGAKVAVAGYTDRIGKDAANLKLSQRRADSVANYLVSKGVGAQDITATGYGEANPVTGAACDAVKGRKALIACLAPDRRVEIAVNGTK
;
A
#
# COMPACT_ATOMS: atom_id res chain seq x y z
N MET A 1 28.09 38.05 -28.80
CA MET A 1 28.03 37.23 -30.03
C MET A 1 29.04 36.11 -29.90
N MET A 2 28.71 35.01 -29.21
CA MET A 2 28.04 33.83 -29.80
C MET A 2 28.84 33.26 -30.97
N ARG A 3 29.68 32.24 -30.72
CA ARG A 3 29.45 30.86 -31.19
C ARG A 3 30.73 30.02 -31.04
N ALA A 4 30.51 28.82 -30.51
CA ALA A 4 31.23 27.59 -30.80
C ALA A 4 32.73 27.54 -30.44
N LYS A 5 33.02 27.05 -29.23
CA LYS A 5 34.07 26.05 -28.94
C LYS A 5 34.15 25.81 -27.42
N MET A 6 33.27 24.95 -26.90
CA MET A 6 33.52 24.21 -25.65
C MET A 6 32.53 23.05 -25.57
N SER A 7 32.96 21.94 -24.96
CA SER A 7 32.24 20.66 -24.80
C SER A 7 32.47 19.59 -25.87
N ILE A 8 33.74 19.27 -26.14
CA ILE A 8 34.18 17.90 -26.50
C ILE A 8 35.32 17.54 -25.52
N LEU A 9 34.93 17.18 -24.31
CA LEU A 9 35.78 16.56 -23.29
C LEU A 9 34.80 15.88 -22.32
N TYR A 10 35.06 14.63 -21.92
CA TYR A 10 34.14 13.67 -21.27
C TYR A 10 33.45 12.64 -22.19
N VAL A 11 34.23 11.95 -23.02
CA VAL A 11 33.99 10.54 -23.35
C VAL A 11 35.34 9.83 -23.26
N LYS A 12 35.41 8.71 -22.54
CA LYS A 12 36.60 7.92 -22.15
C LYS A 12 37.34 8.40 -20.89
N LEU A 13 36.79 8.11 -19.70
CA LEU A 13 37.59 7.63 -18.57
C LEU A 13 36.69 7.16 -17.42
N THR A 14 36.35 5.86 -17.39
CA THR A 14 36.16 5.02 -16.18
C THR A 14 35.64 3.63 -16.60
N PHE A 15 36.54 2.86 -17.22
CA PHE A 15 36.45 1.40 -17.29
C PHE A 15 37.65 0.90 -16.47
N LYS A 16 37.44 -0.10 -15.60
CA LYS A 16 38.34 -0.65 -14.56
C LYS A 16 38.34 0.08 -13.20
N VAL A 17 37.44 -0.33 -12.31
CA VAL A 17 37.80 -0.73 -10.93
C VAL A 17 36.82 -1.83 -10.51
N PHE A 18 37.33 -3.06 -10.38
CA PHE A 18 36.97 -4.12 -9.42
C PHE A 18 37.30 -5.50 -10.00
N LEU A 19 38.56 -5.88 -9.81
CA LEU A 19 38.96 -7.28 -9.67
C LEU A 19 39.67 -7.32 -8.32
N ILE A 20 39.22 -8.19 -7.40
CA ILE A 20 40.02 -8.98 -6.43
C ILE A 20 39.04 -9.77 -5.53
N ALA A 21 39.41 -11.04 -5.34
CA ALA A 21 38.93 -12.03 -4.35
C ALA A 21 37.63 -12.80 -4.67
N CYS A 22 37.78 -13.91 -5.43
CA CYS A 22 37.63 -15.26 -4.85
C CYS A 22 38.11 -16.32 -5.85
N ASP A 23 39.32 -16.84 -5.60
CA ASP A 23 39.82 -18.09 -6.16
C ASP A 23 39.19 -19.27 -5.41
N GLY A 24 38.81 -20.33 -6.13
CA GLY A 24 38.36 -21.60 -5.53
C GLY A 24 37.59 -22.46 -6.53
N GLY A 25 38.31 -23.24 -7.34
CA GLY A 25 37.77 -23.97 -8.48
C GLY A 25 36.91 -25.20 -8.16
N PHE A 26 36.17 -25.66 -9.18
CA PHE A 26 35.92 -27.08 -9.46
C PHE A 26 35.35 -27.26 -10.89
N VAL A 27 36.21 -27.82 -11.76
CA VAL A 27 36.03 -28.72 -12.94
C VAL A 27 34.76 -28.60 -13.85
N PRO A 28 34.92 -28.56 -15.19
CA PRO A 28 33.85 -28.56 -16.19
C PRO A 28 33.40 -30.00 -16.58
N GLN A 29 32.44 -30.09 -17.51
CA GLN A 29 32.10 -31.27 -18.35
C GLN A 29 30.82 -32.04 -17.94
N LEU A 30 29.72 -31.84 -18.69
CA LEU A 30 29.07 -32.92 -19.46
C LEU A 30 27.92 -32.37 -20.33
N LEU A 31 28.24 -32.12 -21.60
CA LEU A 31 27.28 -32.01 -22.69
C LEU A 31 27.18 -33.41 -23.33
N LYS A 32 26.11 -34.15 -23.07
CA LYS A 32 25.67 -35.29 -23.91
C LYS A 32 24.29 -35.77 -23.47
N LEU A 33 23.25 -35.27 -24.15
CA LEU A 33 22.01 -36.02 -24.32
C LEU A 33 21.41 -35.78 -25.71
N LYS A 34 21.89 -36.62 -26.63
CA LYS A 34 21.09 -37.46 -27.54
C LYS A 34 19.77 -36.86 -28.04
N THR A 35 19.83 -36.34 -29.27
CA THR A 35 18.72 -36.23 -30.20
C THR A 35 17.92 -37.54 -30.29
N ARG A 36 16.67 -37.52 -29.83
CA ARG A 36 15.58 -38.35 -30.37
C ARG A 36 14.29 -37.53 -30.34
N GLY A 37 13.60 -37.54 -31.47
CA GLY A 37 12.62 -36.55 -31.85
C GLY A 37 11.37 -36.54 -30.98
N LEU A 38 10.89 -35.33 -30.74
CA LEU A 38 9.48 -35.06 -30.52
C LEU A 38 9.13 -33.80 -31.32
N PHE A 39 8.38 -34.02 -32.40
CA PHE A 39 7.75 -32.97 -33.19
C PHE A 39 6.87 -32.13 -32.24
N MET A 40 7.23 -30.87 -32.01
CA MET A 40 6.31 -29.93 -31.35
C MET A 40 6.44 -28.54 -31.96
N LYS A 41 5.28 -28.04 -32.38
CA LYS A 41 5.02 -26.80 -33.13
C LYS A 41 5.64 -25.59 -32.44
N LYS A 42 6.36 -24.76 -33.21
CA LYS A 42 6.86 -23.44 -32.81
C LYS A 42 5.69 -22.52 -32.44
N SER A 43 5.60 -22.15 -31.17
CA SER A 43 5.17 -20.82 -30.67
C SER A 43 5.16 -20.83 -29.15
N THR A 44 6.35 -20.78 -28.54
CA THR A 44 6.54 -20.39 -27.15
C THR A 44 6.99 -18.93 -27.15
N ILE A 45 6.09 -18.02 -26.79
CA ILE A 45 6.46 -16.63 -26.47
C ILE A 45 6.97 -16.68 -25.02
N ALA A 46 8.29 -16.77 -24.87
CA ALA A 46 8.93 -16.51 -23.60
C ALA A 46 8.91 -15.00 -23.36
N LEU A 47 8.02 -14.55 -22.46
CA LEU A 47 8.04 -13.18 -21.96
C LEU A 47 9.26 -13.06 -21.02
N ALA A 48 10.35 -12.50 -21.53
CA ALA A 48 11.50 -12.15 -20.70
C ALA A 48 11.16 -10.89 -19.90
N ILE A 49 11.02 -11.04 -18.58
CA ILE A 49 10.95 -9.92 -17.64
C ILE A 49 12.34 -9.28 -17.65
N ALA A 50 12.50 -8.20 -18.42
CA ALA A 50 13.70 -7.40 -18.39
C ALA A 50 13.81 -6.72 -17.01
N ALA A 51 14.90 -7.01 -16.32
CA ALA A 51 15.22 -6.55 -14.99
C ALA A 51 15.19 -5.02 -14.89
N LEU A 52 14.15 -4.48 -14.23
CA LEU A 52 14.25 -3.21 -13.54
C LEU A 52 14.91 -3.52 -12.19
N SER A 53 16.16 -3.12 -12.02
CA SER A 53 16.83 -3.15 -10.72
C SER A 53 16.13 -2.15 -9.79
N VAL A 54 15.28 -2.66 -8.90
CA VAL A 54 14.56 -1.84 -7.90
C VAL A 54 15.36 -1.84 -6.61
N VAL A 55 15.75 -0.64 -6.16
CA VAL A 55 16.30 -0.42 -4.81
C VAL A 55 15.11 -0.39 -3.86
N SER A 56 15.01 -1.38 -2.97
CA SER A 56 14.00 -1.41 -1.92
C SER A 56 14.29 -0.33 -0.89
N ILE A 57 13.55 0.78 -0.94
CA ILE A 57 13.49 1.74 0.16
C ILE A 57 12.22 1.40 0.95
N ALA A 58 12.38 0.87 2.16
CA ALA A 58 11.27 0.57 3.05
C ALA A 58 10.82 1.87 3.73
N GLN A 59 9.67 2.41 3.35
CA GLN A 59 9.00 3.49 4.08
C GLN A 59 7.47 3.33 4.00
N ALA A 60 6.83 3.24 5.17
CA ALA A 60 5.40 3.01 5.32
C ALA A 60 4.58 4.30 5.28
N ALA A 61 3.94 4.53 4.14
CA ALA A 61 2.76 5.36 3.88
C ALA A 61 2.39 5.12 2.39
N PRO A 62 1.24 5.56 1.87
CA PRO A 62 1.14 5.82 0.44
C PRO A 62 2.13 6.95 0.07
N GLN A 63 3.42 6.63 -0.03
CA GLN A 63 4.43 7.59 -0.40
C GLN A 63 4.26 7.96 -1.86
N GLU A 64 4.36 9.26 -2.12
CA GLU A 64 4.65 9.78 -3.46
C GLU A 64 5.90 9.06 -4.00
N ASN A 65 5.95 8.81 -5.32
CA ASN A 65 7.08 8.16 -6.00
C ASN A 65 7.21 6.63 -5.83
N THR A 66 6.09 5.90 -5.73
CA THR A 66 6.09 4.44 -5.65
C THR A 66 5.90 3.77 -7.01
N PHE A 67 6.59 2.64 -7.24
CA PHE A 67 6.43 1.81 -8.43
C PHE A 67 5.48 0.66 -8.14
N TYR A 68 4.71 0.25 -9.14
CA TYR A 68 3.91 -0.96 -9.07
C TYR A 68 3.99 -1.74 -10.37
N VAL A 69 3.87 -3.06 -10.29
CA VAL A 69 3.79 -3.96 -11.45
C VAL A 69 2.62 -4.89 -11.29
N GLY A 70 2.03 -5.33 -12.38
CA GLY A 70 0.90 -6.24 -12.33
C GLY A 70 0.72 -7.04 -13.59
N ALA A 71 -0.12 -8.06 -13.46
CA ALA A 71 -0.57 -8.89 -14.55
C ALA A 71 -2.09 -8.92 -14.57
N LYS A 72 -2.67 -8.97 -15.77
CA LYS A 72 -4.12 -8.98 -15.98
C LYS A 72 -4.51 -9.99 -17.04
N ALA A 73 -5.69 -10.57 -16.91
CA ALA A 73 -6.28 -11.46 -17.90
C ALA A 73 -7.81 -11.31 -17.90
N GLY A 74 -8.45 -11.64 -19.01
CA GLY A 74 -9.90 -11.59 -19.11
C GLY A 74 -10.41 -11.83 -20.51
N TRP A 75 -11.53 -11.18 -20.83
CA TRP A 75 -12.25 -11.39 -22.08
C TRP A 75 -12.32 -10.08 -22.87
N ALA A 76 -12.01 -10.16 -24.15
CA ALA A 76 -12.12 -9.10 -25.12
C ALA A 76 -13.20 -9.43 -26.15
N SER A 77 -13.99 -8.43 -26.52
CA SER A 77 -14.96 -8.49 -27.61
C SER A 77 -14.64 -7.37 -28.60
N PHE A 78 -14.70 -7.70 -29.88
CA PHE A 78 -14.47 -6.77 -30.97
C PHE A 78 -15.81 -6.19 -31.46
N HIS A 79 -15.86 -4.88 -31.66
CA HIS A 79 -17.04 -4.09 -32.00
C HIS A 79 -16.74 -3.15 -33.17
N ASP A 80 -17.76 -2.81 -33.96
CA ASP A 80 -17.71 -1.91 -35.13
C ASP A 80 -16.69 -2.32 -36.22
N GLY A 81 -16.99 -2.11 -37.50
CA GLY A 81 -16.11 -2.51 -38.61
C GLY A 81 -16.05 -4.02 -38.94
N ILE A 82 -16.61 -4.92 -38.10
CA ILE A 82 -16.64 -6.37 -38.37
C ILE A 82 -17.84 -6.79 -39.25
N LYS A 83 -18.93 -6.01 -39.23
CA LYS A 83 -20.18 -6.36 -39.92
C LYS A 83 -20.07 -6.32 -41.45
N TYR A 84 -19.19 -5.50 -42.01
CA TYR A 84 -19.02 -5.38 -43.46
C TYR A 84 -18.56 -6.69 -44.12
N HIS A 85 -17.85 -7.55 -43.38
CA HIS A 85 -17.43 -8.88 -43.86
C HIS A 85 -18.49 -9.98 -43.64
N ALA A 86 -19.51 -9.74 -42.80
CA ALA A 86 -20.48 -10.76 -42.42
C ALA A 86 -21.79 -10.70 -43.24
N ASP A 87 -22.18 -9.51 -43.72
CA ASP A 87 -23.47 -9.33 -44.38
C ASP A 87 -23.45 -9.71 -45.89
N ASN A 88 -22.27 -9.80 -46.52
CA ASN A 88 -22.16 -10.02 -47.98
C ASN A 88 -21.77 -11.45 -48.39
N THR A 89 -21.40 -12.30 -47.44
CA THR A 89 -20.93 -13.68 -47.67
C THR A 89 -21.30 -14.50 -46.43
N GLN A 90 -21.92 -15.67 -46.59
CA GLN A 90 -22.43 -16.54 -45.50
C GLN A 90 -21.35 -17.04 -44.52
N HIS A 91 -20.71 -16.15 -43.77
CA HIS A 91 -19.52 -16.40 -42.94
C HIS A 91 -19.86 -16.21 -41.46
N GLY A 92 -19.55 -17.23 -40.64
CA GLY A 92 -19.65 -17.13 -39.19
C GLY A 92 -18.41 -16.45 -38.59
N TYR A 93 -18.57 -15.55 -37.62
CA TYR A 93 -17.45 -14.88 -36.96
C TYR A 93 -17.45 -15.12 -35.46
N ASN A 94 -16.27 -15.32 -34.87
CA ASN A 94 -16.09 -15.33 -33.42
C ASN A 94 -15.33 -14.07 -32.99
N ARG A 95 -16.07 -13.15 -32.37
CA ARG A 95 -15.58 -11.87 -31.86
C ARG A 95 -15.10 -11.91 -30.41
N ASN A 96 -15.35 -13.01 -29.69
CA ASN A 96 -14.96 -13.15 -28.29
C ASN A 96 -13.60 -13.81 -28.18
N SER A 97 -12.72 -13.22 -27.39
CA SER A 97 -11.35 -13.66 -27.23
C SER A 97 -10.89 -13.56 -25.79
N VAL A 98 -9.88 -14.35 -25.43
CA VAL A 98 -9.15 -14.15 -24.20
C VAL A 98 -8.07 -13.09 -24.45
N THR A 99 -7.93 -12.18 -23.49
CA THR A 99 -6.89 -11.15 -23.47
C THR A 99 -6.07 -11.31 -22.19
N TYR A 100 -4.78 -11.00 -22.24
CA TYR A 100 -3.87 -11.04 -21.11
C TYR A 100 -2.74 -10.05 -21.34
N GLY A 101 -2.14 -9.57 -20.26
CA GLY A 101 -1.09 -8.57 -20.36
C GLY A 101 -0.42 -8.30 -19.03
N VAL A 102 0.63 -7.51 -19.10
CA VAL A 102 1.41 -7.04 -17.96
C VAL A 102 1.51 -5.53 -18.00
N PHE A 103 1.54 -4.91 -16.83
CA PHE A 103 1.64 -3.47 -16.71
C PHE A 103 2.58 -3.08 -15.58
N GLY A 104 3.21 -1.93 -15.71
CA GLY A 104 4.00 -1.29 -14.69
C GLY A 104 3.63 0.19 -14.63
N GLY A 105 3.49 0.72 -13.43
CA GLY A 105 3.16 2.12 -13.23
C GLY A 105 4.02 2.78 -12.18
N TYR A 106 4.08 4.10 -12.27
CA TYR A 106 4.77 4.96 -11.33
C TYR A 106 3.78 6.00 -10.80
N GLN A 107 3.59 5.98 -9.49
CA GLN A 107 2.72 6.89 -8.76
C GLN A 107 3.43 8.22 -8.57
N ILE A 108 2.92 9.26 -9.22
CA ILE A 108 3.48 10.62 -9.19
C ILE A 108 2.97 11.39 -7.97
N LEU A 109 1.67 11.28 -7.69
CA LEU A 109 1.00 12.03 -6.63
C LEU A 109 0.10 11.09 -5.84
N ASN A 110 0.07 11.24 -4.52
CA ASN A 110 -0.97 10.64 -3.69
C ASN A 110 -1.30 11.56 -2.49
N ARG A 111 -2.29 12.43 -2.65
CA ARG A 111 -2.69 13.42 -1.64
C ARG A 111 -4.21 13.49 -1.53
N ASN A 112 -4.72 13.62 -0.31
CA ASN A 112 -6.15 13.83 -0.04
C ASN A 112 -7.06 12.81 -0.77
N ASN A 113 -6.73 11.51 -0.64
CA ASN A 113 -7.41 10.39 -1.31
C ASN A 113 -7.34 10.38 -2.83
N PHE A 114 -6.62 11.33 -3.46
CA PHE A 114 -6.44 11.40 -4.89
C PHE A 114 -5.03 10.94 -5.29
N GLY A 115 -4.99 9.98 -6.21
CA GLY A 115 -3.77 9.45 -6.80
C GLY A 115 -3.63 9.79 -8.29
N LEU A 116 -2.41 10.11 -8.72
CA LEU A 116 -2.04 10.22 -10.13
C LEU A 116 -0.83 9.35 -10.43
N ALA A 117 -0.91 8.55 -11.50
CA ALA A 117 0.18 7.69 -11.96
C ALA A 117 0.33 7.70 -13.48
N VAL A 118 1.54 7.37 -13.94
CA VAL A 118 1.80 7.00 -15.33
C VAL A 118 1.93 5.48 -15.39
N GLU A 119 1.25 4.84 -16.34
CA GLU A 119 1.21 3.40 -16.51
C GLU A 119 1.60 3.00 -17.93
N LEU A 120 2.59 2.11 -18.03
CA LEU A 120 3.04 1.45 -19.24
C LEU A 120 2.63 -0.02 -19.18
N GLY A 121 2.03 -0.55 -20.24
CA GLY A 121 1.68 -1.96 -20.30
C GLY A 121 1.89 -2.57 -21.68
N TYR A 122 1.86 -3.90 -21.72
CA TYR A 122 1.92 -4.70 -22.93
C TYR A 122 0.84 -5.78 -22.86
N ASP A 123 -0.07 -5.75 -23.82
CA ASP A 123 -1.27 -6.59 -23.84
C ASP A 123 -1.36 -7.39 -25.16
N ASP A 124 -1.79 -8.64 -25.07
CA ASP A 124 -2.45 -9.35 -26.17
C ASP A 124 -3.93 -8.93 -26.13
N PHE A 125 -4.31 -7.98 -26.98
CA PHE A 125 -5.67 -7.42 -27.05
C PHE A 125 -6.71 -8.41 -27.61
N GLY A 126 -6.28 -9.62 -27.96
CA GLY A 126 -7.14 -10.70 -28.41
C GLY A 126 -7.10 -10.91 -29.92
N ARG A 127 -7.95 -11.83 -30.36
CA ARG A 127 -8.00 -12.31 -31.74
C ARG A 127 -9.43 -12.51 -32.23
N VAL A 128 -9.67 -12.14 -33.49
CA VAL A 128 -10.90 -12.44 -34.24
C VAL A 128 -10.62 -13.56 -35.21
N LYS A 129 -11.57 -14.49 -35.35
CA LYS A 129 -11.54 -15.59 -36.32
C LYS A 129 -12.80 -15.55 -37.17
N PHE A 130 -12.64 -15.61 -38.47
CA PHE A 130 -13.72 -15.78 -39.43
C PHE A 130 -13.74 -17.23 -39.92
N LYS A 131 -14.95 -17.77 -40.07
CA LYS A 131 -15.15 -19.14 -40.50
C LYS A 131 -16.17 -19.21 -41.62
N GLU A 132 -15.89 -20.04 -42.60
CA GLU A 132 -16.80 -20.41 -43.67
C GLU A 132 -16.99 -21.93 -43.61
N ASN A 133 -18.24 -22.41 -43.59
CA ASN A 133 -18.58 -23.84 -43.48
C ASN A 133 -17.88 -24.60 -42.31
N GLY A 134 -17.51 -23.89 -41.23
CA GLY A 134 -16.83 -24.45 -40.07
C GLY A 134 -15.29 -24.42 -40.13
N GLU A 135 -14.72 -24.15 -41.30
CA GLU A 135 -13.27 -23.99 -41.52
C GLU A 135 -12.83 -22.55 -41.30
N LEU A 136 -11.59 -22.35 -40.81
CA LEU A 136 -11.03 -21.04 -40.50
C LEU A 136 -10.56 -20.37 -41.80
N THR A 137 -11.13 -19.23 -42.17
CA THR A 137 -10.77 -18.48 -43.39
C THR A 137 -9.85 -17.31 -43.06
N ASP A 138 -10.13 -16.54 -42.00
CA ASP A 138 -9.33 -15.37 -41.64
C ASP A 138 -9.07 -15.30 -40.14
N LYS A 139 -7.88 -14.79 -39.79
CA LYS A 139 -7.48 -14.55 -38.41
C LYS A 139 -6.81 -13.20 -38.27
N HIS A 140 -7.36 -12.37 -37.40
CA HIS A 140 -6.81 -11.07 -37.01
C HIS A 140 -6.37 -11.13 -35.55
N THR A 141 -5.10 -10.86 -35.28
CA THR A 141 -4.53 -10.84 -33.90
C THR A 141 -3.99 -9.46 -33.58
N ASN A 142 -4.25 -8.98 -32.36
CA ASN A 142 -3.83 -7.66 -31.93
C ASN A 142 -3.00 -7.78 -30.65
N HIS A 143 -1.79 -7.23 -30.66
CA HIS A 143 -0.96 -7.11 -29.47
C HIS A 143 -0.21 -5.78 -29.51
N GLY A 144 0.17 -5.24 -28.37
CA GLY A 144 0.86 -3.96 -28.37
C GLY A 144 1.15 -3.40 -27.00
N ALA A 145 1.94 -2.32 -27.02
CA ALA A 145 2.28 -1.56 -25.82
C ALA A 145 1.33 -0.37 -25.68
N HIS A 146 0.96 -0.02 -24.45
CA HIS A 146 0.14 1.14 -24.14
C HIS A 146 0.78 2.01 -23.07
N LEU A 147 0.73 3.33 -23.25
CA LEU A 147 1.13 4.33 -22.27
C LEU A 147 -0.10 5.15 -21.90
N SER A 148 -0.41 5.22 -20.60
CA SER A 148 -1.61 5.87 -20.09
C SER A 148 -1.35 6.63 -18.80
N LEU A 149 -2.10 7.72 -18.60
CA LEU A 149 -2.23 8.38 -17.31
C LEU A 149 -3.38 7.73 -16.55
N LYS A 150 -3.16 7.43 -15.27
CA LYS A 150 -4.13 6.85 -14.34
C LYS A 150 -4.44 7.86 -13.24
N GLY A 151 -5.70 8.27 -13.14
CA GLY A 151 -6.21 8.99 -11.96
C GLY A 151 -7.00 8.03 -11.08
N SER A 152 -6.71 8.01 -9.78
CA SER A 152 -7.39 7.16 -8.79
C SER A 152 -7.93 7.98 -7.62
N TYR A 153 -9.01 7.49 -7.01
CA TYR A 153 -9.63 8.09 -5.83
C TYR A 153 -10.04 7.00 -4.85
N GLU A 154 -9.59 7.10 -3.59
CA GLU A 154 -9.93 6.16 -2.52
C GLU A 154 -11.35 6.44 -2.00
N ILE A 155 -12.25 5.47 -2.17
CA ILE A 155 -13.67 5.59 -1.78
C ILE A 155 -13.91 4.99 -0.40
N LEU A 156 -13.27 3.85 -0.13
CA LEU A 156 -13.30 3.13 1.15
C LEU A 156 -11.87 2.72 1.49
N GLN A 157 -11.61 2.37 2.74
CA GLN A 157 -10.29 1.93 3.18
C GLN A 157 -9.79 0.77 2.30
N GLY A 158 -8.74 1.05 1.51
CA GLY A 158 -8.14 0.08 0.60
C GLY A 158 -8.90 -0.20 -0.70
N LEU A 159 -10.00 0.52 -1.00
CA LEU A 159 -10.72 0.44 -2.28
C LEU A 159 -10.57 1.74 -3.07
N ASP A 160 -9.81 1.67 -4.16
CA ASP A 160 -9.56 2.76 -5.09
C ASP A 160 -10.44 2.60 -6.34
N LEU A 161 -11.18 3.65 -6.71
CA LEU A 161 -11.77 3.76 -8.04
C LEU A 161 -10.80 4.53 -8.94
N TYR A 162 -10.56 4.06 -10.17
CA TYR A 162 -9.63 4.73 -11.07
C TYR A 162 -10.13 4.78 -12.51
N ALA A 163 -9.60 5.76 -13.23
CA ALA A 163 -9.74 5.89 -14.68
C ALA A 163 -8.36 6.02 -15.33
N ARG A 164 -8.23 5.48 -16.54
CA ARG A 164 -7.03 5.60 -17.37
C ARG A 164 -7.35 6.16 -18.74
N VAL A 165 -6.48 7.02 -19.24
CA VAL A 165 -6.54 7.56 -20.59
C VAL A 165 -5.15 7.60 -21.20
N GLY A 166 -5.01 7.18 -22.45
CA GLY A 166 -3.71 7.09 -23.09
C GLY A 166 -3.75 6.67 -24.55
N ALA A 167 -2.62 6.16 -25.01
CA ALA A 167 -2.44 5.65 -26.36
C ALA A 167 -1.80 4.26 -26.35
N ALA A 168 -2.27 3.39 -27.24
CA ALA A 168 -1.71 2.08 -27.51
C ALA A 168 -1.10 2.05 -28.91
N LEU A 169 0.14 1.57 -28.99
CA LEU A 169 0.78 1.18 -30.23
C LEU A 169 0.40 -0.28 -30.51
N VAL A 170 -0.61 -0.49 -31.34
CA VAL A 170 -1.17 -1.80 -31.64
C VAL A 170 -0.57 -2.35 -32.93
N ARG A 171 0.04 -3.53 -32.83
CA ARG A 171 0.41 -4.35 -33.98
C ARG A 171 -0.71 -5.34 -34.27
N SER A 172 -1.25 -5.25 -35.47
CA SER A 172 -2.28 -6.14 -36.00
C SER A 172 -1.65 -7.06 -37.03
N ASP A 173 -1.70 -8.37 -36.81
CA ASP A 173 -1.34 -9.36 -37.83
C ASP A 173 -2.61 -9.97 -38.43
N TYR A 174 -2.64 -10.06 -39.76
CA TYR A 174 -3.74 -10.60 -40.54
C TYR A 174 -3.27 -11.85 -41.28
N LYS A 175 -4.03 -12.94 -41.18
CA LYS A 175 -3.72 -14.21 -41.82
C LYS A 175 -4.94 -14.76 -42.53
N ILE A 176 -4.80 -15.01 -43.82
CA ILE A 176 -5.84 -15.55 -44.70
C ILE A 176 -5.52 -17.02 -45.00
N TYR A 177 -6.51 -17.90 -44.90
CA TYR A 177 -6.41 -19.35 -45.06
C TYR A 177 -7.18 -19.79 -46.30
N THR A 178 -6.58 -20.72 -47.06
CA THR A 178 -7.27 -21.46 -48.12
C THR A 178 -8.03 -22.66 -47.55
N PRO A 179 -9.11 -23.13 -48.21
CA PRO A 179 -9.85 -24.34 -47.83
C PRO A 179 -9.01 -25.64 -47.77
N SER A 180 -7.78 -25.65 -48.29
CA SER A 180 -6.89 -26.82 -48.33
C SER A 180 -5.53 -26.63 -47.62
N GLY A 181 -5.34 -25.50 -46.91
CA GLY A 181 -4.12 -25.14 -46.17
C GLY A 181 -2.90 -24.75 -47.03
N PRO A 182 -1.72 -24.44 -46.43
CA PRO A 182 -1.50 -23.48 -45.34
C PRO A 182 -1.34 -22.04 -45.88
N PHE A 183 -2.00 -21.05 -45.24
CA PHE A 183 -1.84 -19.59 -45.36
C PHE A 183 -1.50 -18.99 -46.74
N TYR A 184 -2.46 -18.27 -47.35
CA TYR A 184 -2.28 -17.58 -48.64
C TYR A 184 -1.49 -16.28 -48.51
N ASP A 185 -1.78 -15.48 -47.47
CA ASP A 185 -1.19 -14.15 -47.29
C ASP A 185 -1.05 -13.81 -45.79
N ASN A 186 -0.02 -13.05 -45.46
CA ASN A 186 0.28 -12.56 -44.11
C ASN A 186 0.73 -11.10 -44.18
N SER A 187 -0.12 -10.21 -43.67
CA SER A 187 0.17 -8.78 -43.57
C SER A 187 0.19 -8.34 -42.11
N HIS A 188 0.98 -7.31 -41.82
CA HIS A 188 1.01 -6.70 -40.49
C HIS A 188 0.83 -5.19 -40.62
N SER A 189 0.07 -4.60 -39.69
CA SER A 189 -0.07 -3.14 -39.58
C SER A 189 0.28 -2.70 -38.17
N LEU A 190 0.92 -1.54 -38.05
CA LEU A 190 1.22 -0.90 -36.78
C LEU A 190 0.44 0.42 -36.71
N LYS A 191 -0.34 0.61 -35.66
CA LYS A 191 -1.21 1.80 -35.54
C LYS A 191 -1.29 2.29 -34.10
N VAL A 192 -1.26 3.59 -33.94
CA VAL A 192 -1.53 4.25 -32.65
C VAL A 192 -3.04 4.41 -32.49
N SER A 193 -3.57 3.91 -31.38
CA SER A 193 -5.01 3.90 -31.04
C SER A 193 -5.22 4.51 -29.67
N PRO A 194 -6.22 5.38 -29.45
CA PRO A 194 -6.52 5.89 -28.12
C PRO A 194 -7.10 4.79 -27.23
N VAL A 195 -6.72 4.81 -25.95
CA VAL A 195 -7.17 3.85 -24.93
C VAL A 195 -7.84 4.58 -23.78
N PHE A 196 -8.99 4.06 -23.36
CA PHE A 196 -9.72 4.50 -22.19
C PHE A 196 -9.98 3.29 -21.30
N ALA A 197 -9.82 3.45 -20.00
CA ALA A 197 -10.19 2.39 -19.05
C ALA A 197 -10.81 2.98 -17.79
N GLY A 198 -11.68 2.20 -17.17
CA GLY A 198 -12.27 2.51 -15.87
C GLY A 198 -12.33 1.25 -15.04
N GLY A 199 -11.97 1.34 -13.76
CA GLY A 199 -11.87 0.16 -12.92
C GLY A 199 -11.76 0.48 -11.44
N MET A 200 -11.66 -0.59 -10.67
CA MET A 200 -11.45 -0.53 -9.23
C MET A 200 -10.26 -1.40 -8.83
N GLU A 201 -9.58 -0.98 -7.77
CA GLU A 201 -8.41 -1.64 -7.23
C GLU A 201 -8.61 -1.80 -5.72
N TYR A 202 -8.48 -3.02 -5.21
CA TYR A 202 -8.70 -3.36 -3.80
C TYR A 202 -7.43 -3.93 -3.19
N ALA A 203 -6.81 -3.20 -2.25
CA ALA A 203 -5.65 -3.64 -1.51
C ALA A 203 -6.05 -4.79 -0.56
N LEU A 204 -5.30 -5.90 -0.60
CA LEU A 204 -5.64 -7.07 0.19
C LEU A 204 -5.29 -6.83 1.67
N PRO A 205 -6.21 -7.09 2.62
CA PRO A 205 -5.95 -6.84 4.05
C PRO A 205 -4.77 -7.62 4.62
N LEU A 206 -4.49 -8.82 4.10
CA LEU A 206 -3.37 -9.66 4.55
C LEU A 206 -2.02 -9.24 3.96
N LEU A 207 -2.03 -8.59 2.79
CA LEU A 207 -0.85 -8.21 2.02
C LEU A 207 -1.12 -6.85 1.37
N PRO A 208 -0.92 -5.73 2.08
CA PRO A 208 -1.23 -4.39 1.57
C PRO A 208 -0.45 -4.01 0.30
N GLU A 209 0.70 -4.66 0.09
CA GLU A 209 1.51 -4.56 -1.13
C GLU A 209 0.84 -5.18 -2.37
N LEU A 210 -0.14 -6.08 -2.20
CA LEU A 210 -0.85 -6.75 -3.28
C LEU A 210 -2.28 -6.22 -3.37
N ALA A 211 -2.66 -5.75 -4.55
CA ALA A 211 -4.01 -5.28 -4.83
C ALA A 211 -4.67 -6.07 -5.95
N PHE A 212 -5.94 -6.39 -5.78
CA PHE A 212 -6.79 -6.95 -6.80
C PHE A 212 -7.33 -5.83 -7.70
N ARG A 213 -7.25 -6.00 -9.01
CA ARG A 213 -7.67 -5.01 -9.99
C ARG A 213 -8.77 -5.58 -10.87
N LEU A 214 -9.88 -4.85 -10.98
CA LEU A 214 -10.94 -5.11 -11.96
C LEU A 214 -11.05 -3.91 -12.89
N GLU A 215 -11.08 -4.15 -14.19
CA GLU A 215 -11.00 -3.09 -15.18
C GLU A 215 -11.84 -3.37 -16.42
N TYR A 216 -12.50 -2.33 -16.90
CA TYR A 216 -13.04 -2.27 -18.26
C TYR A 216 -12.14 -1.36 -19.11
N GLN A 217 -11.65 -1.88 -20.23
CA GLN A 217 -10.77 -1.18 -21.15
C GLN A 217 -11.39 -1.12 -22.55
N TRP A 218 -11.32 0.05 -23.18
CA TRP A 218 -11.80 0.32 -24.53
C TRP A 218 -10.68 0.91 -25.40
N ILE A 219 -10.47 0.33 -26.58
CA ILE A 219 -9.48 0.76 -27.56
C ILE A 219 -10.19 1.04 -28.88
N ASN A 220 -10.00 2.25 -29.41
CA ASN A 220 -10.72 2.68 -30.61
C ASN A 220 -9.89 2.46 -31.88
N ARG A 221 -10.49 1.91 -32.93
CA ARG A 221 -9.92 1.80 -34.29
C ARG A 221 -8.55 1.11 -34.36
N VAL A 222 -8.46 -0.17 -34.02
CA VAL A 222 -7.22 -0.94 -34.18
C VAL A 222 -7.02 -1.41 -35.63
N GLY A 223 -5.76 -1.43 -36.07
CA GLY A 223 -5.38 -1.93 -37.40
C GLY A 223 -5.73 -1.02 -38.58
N LYS A 224 -5.19 -1.36 -39.73
CA LYS A 224 -5.51 -0.79 -41.04
C LYS A 224 -5.24 -1.88 -42.11
N HIS A 225 -6.26 -2.21 -42.90
CA HIS A 225 -6.09 -3.09 -44.06
C HIS A 225 -6.31 -2.27 -45.33
N ASP A 226 -5.25 -2.03 -46.10
CA ASP A 226 -5.34 -1.39 -47.42
C ASP A 226 -5.22 -2.52 -48.47
N SER A 227 -6.25 -2.72 -49.28
CA SER A 227 -6.20 -3.65 -50.42
C SER A 227 -6.60 -2.89 -51.68
N GLU A 228 -5.67 -2.90 -52.64
CA GLU A 228 -5.73 -2.38 -54.02
C GLU A 228 -7.09 -1.82 -54.50
N GLY A 229 -7.36 -0.55 -54.20
CA GLY A 229 -8.40 0.24 -54.89
C GLY A 229 -9.84 0.09 -54.40
N LEU A 230 -10.16 -0.89 -53.54
CA LEU A 230 -11.42 -0.91 -52.78
C LEU A 230 -11.15 -0.38 -51.36
N ARG A 231 -11.73 0.79 -51.02
CA ARG A 231 -11.70 1.36 -49.67
C ARG A 231 -12.46 0.43 -48.69
N LEU A 232 -11.77 -0.56 -48.14
CA LEU A 232 -12.25 -1.35 -47.00
C LEU A 232 -11.62 -0.77 -45.73
N ASP A 233 -12.30 0.20 -45.12
CA ASP A 233 -11.91 0.80 -43.84
C ASP A 233 -12.15 -0.18 -42.66
N TYR A 234 -11.44 -1.30 -42.63
CA TYR A 234 -11.48 -2.26 -41.53
C TYR A 234 -10.64 -1.77 -40.35
N GLN A 235 -11.32 -1.12 -39.38
CA GLN A 235 -10.71 -0.56 -38.18
C GLN A 235 -11.59 -0.87 -36.94
N PRO A 236 -11.62 -2.12 -36.47
CA PRO A 236 -12.49 -2.49 -35.35
C PRO A 236 -12.06 -1.84 -34.03
N SER A 237 -12.99 -1.70 -33.11
CA SER A 237 -12.74 -1.29 -31.73
C SER A 237 -12.79 -2.49 -30.79
N ILE A 238 -11.99 -2.46 -29.73
CA ILE A 238 -11.89 -3.57 -28.77
C ILE A 238 -12.40 -3.09 -27.42
N GLY A 239 -13.39 -3.80 -26.88
CA GLY A 239 -13.82 -3.66 -25.48
C GLY A 239 -13.44 -4.90 -24.70
N SER A 240 -12.81 -4.74 -23.54
CA SER A 240 -12.36 -5.86 -22.71
C SER A 240 -12.66 -5.65 -21.24
N VAL A 241 -13.05 -6.74 -20.56
CA VAL A 241 -13.14 -6.83 -19.10
C VAL A 241 -12.00 -7.70 -18.63
N VAL A 242 -11.17 -7.16 -17.74
CA VAL A 242 -9.97 -7.85 -17.23
C VAL A 242 -9.92 -7.79 -15.71
N ALA A 243 -9.47 -8.89 -15.12
CA ALA A 243 -9.12 -8.98 -13.72
C ALA A 243 -7.62 -9.21 -13.60
N GLY A 244 -7.00 -8.65 -12.57
CA GLY A 244 -5.56 -8.71 -12.39
C GLY A 244 -5.12 -8.55 -10.95
N LEU A 245 -3.83 -8.73 -10.76
CA LEU A 245 -3.15 -8.45 -9.51
C LEU A 245 -2.04 -7.44 -9.77
N SER A 246 -1.89 -6.46 -8.88
CA SER A 246 -0.80 -5.50 -8.88
C SER A 246 -0.05 -5.53 -7.57
N TYR A 247 1.27 -5.61 -7.64
CA TYR A 247 2.20 -5.53 -6.55
C TYR A 247 2.84 -4.13 -6.49
N ARG A 248 2.70 -3.44 -5.36
CA ARG A 248 3.24 -2.10 -5.11
C ARG A 248 4.56 -2.23 -4.34
N PHE A 249 5.66 -1.78 -4.96
CA PHE A 249 6.97 -1.77 -4.32
C PHE A 249 7.08 -0.63 -3.30
N GLY A 250 7.81 -0.89 -2.21
CA GLY A 250 8.07 0.11 -1.17
C GLY A 250 7.03 0.15 -0.05
N GLN A 251 5.90 -0.55 -0.17
CA GLN A 251 4.91 -0.74 0.91
C GLN A 251 5.26 -1.92 1.85
N GLY A 252 6.55 -2.26 1.94
CA GLY A 252 7.05 -3.42 2.68
C GLY A 252 7.12 -3.19 4.19
N ALA A 253 6.46 -4.10 4.90
CA ALA A 253 6.26 -4.23 6.34
C ALA A 253 5.30 -3.22 6.98
N PRO A 254 4.24 -3.67 7.69
CA PRO A 254 3.57 -2.81 8.64
C PRO A 254 4.64 -2.37 9.64
N VAL A 255 4.95 -1.08 9.65
CA VAL A 255 5.58 -0.49 10.83
C VAL A 255 4.58 -0.78 11.92
N VAL A 256 4.92 -1.71 12.81
CA VAL A 256 4.20 -1.90 14.07
C VAL A 256 4.13 -0.50 14.67
N ALA A 257 2.96 0.14 14.57
CA ALA A 257 2.75 1.42 15.21
C ALA A 257 3.10 1.19 16.67
N PRO A 258 4.03 1.97 17.25
CA PRO A 258 4.49 1.71 18.60
C PRO A 258 3.26 1.66 19.51
N GLU A 259 3.08 0.53 20.19
CA GLU A 259 1.91 0.31 21.04
C GLU A 259 1.92 1.39 22.12
N VAL A 260 0.90 2.25 22.11
CA VAL A 260 0.79 3.32 23.09
C VAL A 260 0.43 2.66 24.42
N VAL A 261 1.40 2.52 25.30
CA VAL A 261 1.21 1.97 26.63
C VAL A 261 0.76 3.11 27.55
N SER A 262 -0.50 3.04 27.98
CA SER A 262 -1.07 3.88 29.03
C SER A 262 -1.29 3.02 30.29
N LYS A 263 -0.47 3.20 31.32
CA LYS A 263 -0.62 2.52 32.61
C LYS A 263 -0.97 3.54 33.70
N THR A 264 -2.00 3.26 34.49
CA THR A 264 -2.38 4.09 35.66
C THR A 264 -2.19 3.31 36.95
N PHE A 265 -1.42 3.87 37.88
CA PHE A 265 -1.19 3.31 39.20
C PHE A 265 -1.95 4.14 40.25
N ASN A 266 -2.76 3.47 41.08
CA ASN A 266 -3.53 4.12 42.14
C ASN A 266 -2.90 3.83 43.50
N LEU A 267 -2.48 4.88 44.20
CA LEU A 267 -1.87 4.81 45.53
C LEU A 267 -2.83 5.39 46.57
N ASN A 268 -3.09 4.65 47.64
CA ASN A 268 -3.88 5.16 48.75
C ASN A 268 -3.06 6.18 49.56
N SER A 269 -3.60 7.37 49.78
CA SER A 269 -2.92 8.47 50.50
C SER A 269 -2.64 8.13 51.96
N ASP A 270 -3.44 7.29 52.61
CA ASP A 270 -3.25 6.94 54.03
C ASP A 270 -2.02 6.04 54.24
N VAL A 271 -1.69 5.24 53.22
CA VAL A 271 -0.48 4.40 53.16
C VAL A 271 0.72 5.22 52.67
N THR A 272 0.47 6.21 51.81
CA THR A 272 1.53 7.02 51.18
C THR A 272 2.07 8.12 52.11
N PHE A 273 1.19 8.74 52.91
CA PHE A 273 1.50 9.89 53.74
C PHE A 273 1.09 9.69 55.20
N ALA A 274 1.72 10.43 56.12
CA ALA A 274 1.20 10.57 57.48
C ALA A 274 -0.04 11.49 57.50
N PHE A 275 -0.90 11.34 58.51
CA PHE A 275 -2.13 12.14 58.65
C PHE A 275 -1.84 13.65 58.58
N GLY A 276 -2.56 14.36 57.71
CA GLY A 276 -2.41 15.80 57.49
C GLY A 276 -1.08 16.25 56.86
N LYS A 277 -0.16 15.34 56.54
CA LYS A 277 1.15 15.66 55.96
C LYS A 277 1.24 15.24 54.49
N ALA A 278 2.27 15.76 53.82
CA ALA A 278 2.65 15.42 52.45
C ALA A 278 4.03 14.72 52.37
N ASN A 279 4.61 14.34 53.52
CA ASN A 279 5.88 13.63 53.57
C ASN A 279 5.64 12.13 53.30
N LEU A 280 6.39 11.58 52.35
CA LEU A 280 6.32 10.17 51.97
C LEU A 280 6.84 9.26 53.09
N LYS A 281 6.05 8.24 53.43
CA LYS A 281 6.48 7.16 54.34
C LYS A 281 7.51 6.24 53.67
N PRO A 282 8.35 5.50 54.43
CA PRO A 282 9.29 4.54 53.86
C PRO A 282 8.64 3.48 52.97
N GLU A 283 7.46 2.98 53.37
CA GLU A 283 6.71 1.96 52.61
C GLU A 283 6.25 2.50 51.26
N ALA A 284 5.82 3.77 51.23
CA ALA A 284 5.41 4.46 50.02
C ALA A 284 6.56 4.61 49.02
N LYS A 285 7.77 4.88 49.52
CA LYS A 285 8.98 4.97 48.71
C LYS A 285 9.30 3.65 48.01
N ALA A 286 9.17 2.53 48.71
CA ALA A 286 9.35 1.20 48.11
C ALA A 286 8.34 0.90 47.00
N THR A 287 7.07 1.30 47.17
CA THR A 287 6.06 1.16 46.10
C THR A 287 6.39 2.06 44.89
N LEU A 288 6.80 3.31 45.15
CA LEU A 288 7.20 4.25 44.10
C LEU A 288 8.44 3.77 43.33
N ASP A 289 9.35 3.05 43.98
CA ASP A 289 10.51 2.42 43.33
C ASP A 289 10.09 1.33 42.34
N GLY A 290 9.07 0.52 42.68
CA GLY A 290 8.49 -0.44 41.75
C GLY A 290 7.83 0.24 40.54
N ILE A 291 7.10 1.32 40.77
CA ILE A 291 6.46 2.12 39.70
C ILE A 291 7.53 2.76 38.80
N TYR A 292 8.64 3.24 39.37
CA TYR A 292 9.77 3.73 38.58
C TYR A 292 10.36 2.64 37.67
N GLY A 293 10.47 1.40 38.15
CA GLY A 293 10.89 0.26 37.34
C GLY A 293 10.00 0.05 36.11
N GLU A 294 8.69 0.20 36.24
CA GLU A 294 7.74 0.14 35.13
C GLU A 294 7.86 1.34 34.17
N ILE A 295 8.06 2.55 34.70
CA ILE A 295 8.27 3.78 33.90
C ILE A 295 9.54 3.65 33.05
N ALA A 296 10.62 3.10 33.61
CA ALA A 296 11.90 2.94 32.93
C ALA A 296 11.84 1.96 31.73
N GLN A 297 10.80 1.13 31.64
CA GLN A 297 10.56 0.23 30.50
C GLN A 297 9.77 0.88 29.35
N VAL A 298 9.35 2.14 29.50
CA VAL A 298 8.53 2.86 28.52
C VAL A 298 9.38 3.93 27.82
N ASN A 299 9.49 3.87 26.49
CA ASN A 299 10.20 4.88 25.71
C ASN A 299 9.39 6.16 25.62
N GLY A 300 10.02 7.31 25.91
CA GLY A 300 9.38 8.63 25.86
C GLY A 300 8.26 8.81 26.89
N ALA A 301 8.34 8.14 28.04
CA ALA A 301 7.30 8.14 29.06
C ALA A 301 6.96 9.56 29.55
N LYS A 302 5.69 9.94 29.42
CA LYS A 302 5.07 11.11 30.04
C LYS A 302 4.29 10.67 31.27
N VAL A 303 4.65 11.21 32.43
CA VAL A 303 4.08 10.87 33.73
C VAL A 303 3.18 12.01 34.22
N ALA A 304 1.94 11.70 34.56
CA ALA A 304 1.01 12.64 35.18
C ALA A 304 0.66 12.13 36.58
N VAL A 305 0.94 12.95 37.59
CA VAL A 305 0.65 12.67 38.99
C VAL A 305 -0.55 13.51 39.41
N ALA A 306 -1.66 12.86 39.74
CA ALA A 306 -2.89 13.48 40.18
C ALA A 306 -3.12 13.22 41.67
N GLY A 307 -3.23 14.28 42.47
CA GLY A 307 -3.53 14.17 43.90
C GLY A 307 -5.00 14.42 44.21
N TYR A 308 -5.60 13.57 45.04
CA TYR A 308 -7.00 13.69 45.48
C TYR A 308 -7.12 13.62 47.01
N THR A 309 -8.11 14.33 47.55
CA THR A 309 -8.52 14.29 48.96
C THR A 309 -9.97 13.85 49.06
N ASP A 310 -10.40 13.51 50.27
CA ASP A 310 -11.83 13.41 50.54
C ASP A 310 -12.46 14.81 50.62
N ARG A 311 -13.79 14.84 50.65
CA ARG A 311 -14.62 16.04 50.82
C ARG A 311 -14.69 16.56 52.27
N ILE A 312 -13.83 16.06 53.18
CA ILE A 312 -13.85 16.49 54.58
C ILE A 312 -12.87 17.64 54.75
N GLY A 313 -13.37 18.87 54.80
CA GLY A 313 -12.52 20.03 55.08
C GLY A 313 -13.03 21.27 54.37
N LYS A 314 -12.12 22.22 54.13
CA LYS A 314 -12.35 23.36 53.25
C LYS A 314 -11.73 23.06 51.90
N ASP A 315 -12.43 23.31 50.81
CA ASP A 315 -12.01 23.01 49.44
C ASP A 315 -10.64 23.61 49.12
N ALA A 316 -10.42 24.87 49.49
CA ALA A 316 -9.13 25.56 49.29
C ALA A 316 -7.97 24.92 50.07
N ALA A 317 -8.24 24.32 51.23
CA ALA A 317 -7.24 23.59 52.00
C ALA A 317 -6.98 22.20 51.39
N ASN A 318 -8.02 21.53 50.93
CA ASN A 318 -7.98 20.25 50.22
C ASN A 318 -7.19 20.33 48.92
N LEU A 319 -7.41 21.39 48.13
CA LEU A 319 -6.65 21.65 46.90
C LEU A 319 -5.16 21.89 47.16
N LYS A 320 -4.82 22.68 48.19
CA LYS A 320 -3.41 22.89 48.58
C LYS A 320 -2.76 21.60 49.09
N LEU A 321 -3.51 20.75 49.80
CA LEU A 321 -2.98 19.50 50.32
C LEU A 321 -2.76 18.47 49.21
N SER A 322 -3.71 18.32 48.28
CA SER A 322 -3.58 17.43 47.13
C SER A 322 -2.41 17.83 46.23
N GLN A 323 -2.24 19.13 45.96
CA GLN A 323 -1.11 19.63 45.15
C GLN A 323 0.22 19.28 45.81
N ARG A 324 0.41 19.60 47.10
CA ARG A 324 1.66 19.27 47.82
C ARG A 324 1.95 17.77 47.82
N ARG A 325 0.92 16.92 47.89
CA ARG A 325 1.08 15.47 47.83
C ARG A 325 1.50 14.99 46.45
N ALA A 326 0.88 15.52 45.40
CA ALA A 326 1.28 15.26 44.02
C ALA A 326 2.73 15.71 43.77
N ASP A 327 3.10 16.91 44.25
CA ASP A 327 4.46 17.44 44.15
C ASP A 327 5.47 16.55 44.88
N SER A 328 5.16 16.08 46.09
CA SER A 328 6.04 15.16 46.83
C SER A 328 6.31 13.87 46.07
N VAL A 329 5.29 13.29 45.43
CA VAL A 329 5.42 12.07 44.62
C VAL A 329 6.22 12.35 43.35
N ALA A 330 5.91 13.45 42.65
CA ALA A 330 6.63 13.83 41.44
C ALA A 330 8.11 14.11 41.72
N ASN A 331 8.43 14.89 42.76
CA ASN A 331 9.80 15.17 43.17
C ASN A 331 10.56 13.89 43.53
N TYR A 332 9.89 12.90 44.13
CA TYR A 332 10.50 11.61 44.41
C TYR A 332 10.83 10.84 43.13
N LEU A 333 9.90 10.76 42.17
CA LEU A 333 10.14 10.12 40.87
C LEU A 333 11.23 10.82 40.05
N VAL A 334 11.30 12.16 40.11
CA VAL A 334 12.39 12.93 39.51
C VAL A 334 13.72 12.57 40.16
N SER A 335 13.78 12.47 41.49
CA SER A 335 15.00 12.07 42.21
C SER A 335 15.49 10.66 41.85
N LYS A 336 14.61 9.81 41.29
CA LYS A 336 14.93 8.45 40.84
C LYS A 336 15.43 8.39 39.40
N GLY A 337 15.12 9.40 38.57
CA GLY A 337 15.60 9.49 37.20
C GLY A 337 14.57 9.89 36.16
N VAL A 338 13.30 10.14 36.53
CA VAL A 338 12.30 10.68 35.59
C VAL A 338 12.66 12.12 35.24
N GLY A 339 12.70 12.45 33.94
CA GLY A 339 12.98 13.81 33.48
C GLY A 339 11.93 14.80 34.02
N ALA A 340 12.38 15.95 34.57
CA ALA A 340 11.47 16.95 35.12
C ALA A 340 10.48 17.50 34.06
N GLN A 341 10.89 17.53 32.79
CA GLN A 341 10.05 17.90 31.64
C GLN A 341 9.03 16.83 31.23
N ASP A 342 9.19 15.61 31.74
CA ASP A 342 8.38 14.45 31.39
C ASP A 342 7.39 14.10 32.49
N ILE A 343 7.37 14.85 33.59
CA ILE A 343 6.45 14.67 34.71
C ILE A 343 5.63 15.92 35.00
N THR A 344 4.35 15.75 35.29
CA THR A 344 3.44 16.81 35.69
C THR A 344 2.75 16.44 37.00
N ALA A 345 2.58 17.40 37.91
CA ALA A 345 1.93 17.19 39.20
C ALA A 345 0.74 18.14 39.33
N THR A 346 -0.46 17.60 39.51
CA THR A 346 -1.69 18.38 39.64
C THR A 346 -2.51 17.91 40.85
N GLY A 347 -2.84 18.83 41.74
CA GLY A 347 -3.79 18.61 42.83
C GLY A 347 -5.21 18.92 42.38
N TYR A 348 -6.10 17.94 42.51
CA TYR A 348 -7.53 18.09 42.18
C TYR A 348 -8.41 18.35 43.41
N GLY A 349 -7.84 18.22 44.61
CA GLY A 349 -8.61 18.36 45.86
C GLY A 349 -9.65 17.25 45.96
N GLU A 350 -10.89 17.61 46.25
CA GLU A 350 -12.01 16.67 46.37
C GLU A 350 -12.76 16.39 45.06
N ALA A 351 -12.26 16.88 43.93
CA ALA A 351 -12.86 16.61 42.63
C ALA A 351 -12.76 15.11 42.27
N ASN A 352 -13.69 14.64 41.44
CA ASN A 352 -13.76 13.25 40.97
C ASN A 352 -13.70 12.20 42.11
N PRO A 353 -14.66 12.24 43.07
CA PRO A 353 -14.74 11.23 44.12
C PRO A 353 -15.11 9.87 43.53
N VAL A 354 -14.35 8.84 43.87
CA VAL A 354 -14.62 7.45 43.50
C VAL A 354 -15.72 6.84 44.37
N THR A 355 -15.96 7.39 45.57
CA THR A 355 -17.05 6.93 46.44
C THR A 355 -18.43 7.41 45.99
N GLY A 356 -18.51 8.40 45.11
CA GLY A 356 -19.78 8.95 44.62
C GLY A 356 -20.79 9.22 45.75
N ALA A 357 -22.01 8.71 45.59
CA ALA A 357 -23.08 8.83 46.59
C ALA A 357 -23.06 7.73 47.68
N ALA A 358 -22.14 6.76 47.61
CA ALA A 358 -22.18 5.58 48.48
C ALA A 358 -21.97 5.92 49.97
N CYS A 359 -21.25 7.02 50.26
CA CYS A 359 -20.96 7.45 51.62
C CYS A 359 -21.93 8.52 52.15
N ASP A 360 -22.95 8.93 51.39
CA ASP A 360 -23.85 10.04 51.77
C ASP A 360 -24.76 9.68 52.95
N ALA A 361 -25.18 8.41 53.02
CA ALA A 361 -26.06 7.91 54.08
C ALA A 361 -25.32 7.53 55.38
N VAL A 362 -23.98 7.58 55.40
CA VAL A 362 -23.17 7.15 56.54
C VAL A 362 -23.24 8.19 57.66
N LYS A 363 -23.84 7.82 58.79
CA LYS A 363 -23.96 8.69 59.97
C LYS A 363 -22.75 8.53 60.89
N GLY A 364 -22.25 9.66 61.39
CA GLY A 364 -21.15 9.72 62.36
C GLY A 364 -19.78 9.98 61.72
N ARG A 365 -19.06 10.99 62.24
CA ARG A 365 -17.81 11.51 61.66
C ARG A 365 -16.75 10.43 61.46
N LYS A 366 -16.58 9.54 62.43
CA LYS A 366 -15.57 8.47 62.37
C LYS A 366 -15.88 7.44 61.26
N ALA A 367 -17.15 7.06 61.11
CA ALA A 367 -17.59 6.13 60.07
C ALA A 367 -17.50 6.76 58.66
N LEU A 368 -17.82 8.05 58.54
CA LEU A 368 -17.71 8.77 57.28
C LEU A 368 -16.25 8.91 56.80
N ILE A 369 -15.31 9.23 57.70
CA ILE A 369 -13.87 9.30 57.37
C ILE A 369 -13.35 7.96 56.83
N ALA A 370 -13.80 6.85 57.43
CA ALA A 370 -13.45 5.51 56.98
C ALA A 370 -14.08 5.18 55.62
N CYS A 371 -15.35 5.56 55.39
CA CYS A 371 -16.03 5.35 54.11
C CYS A 371 -15.36 6.13 52.97
N LEU A 372 -14.94 7.38 53.21
CA LEU A 372 -14.29 8.24 52.22
C LEU A 372 -12.80 7.95 52.01
N ALA A 373 -12.25 6.92 52.65
CA ALA A 373 -10.84 6.53 52.48
C ALA A 373 -10.41 6.30 51.01
N PRO A 374 -11.24 5.72 50.12
CA PRO A 374 -10.88 5.55 48.72
C PRO A 374 -10.67 6.86 47.95
N ASP A 375 -11.32 7.96 48.36
CA ASP A 375 -11.17 9.25 47.69
C ASP A 375 -9.80 9.89 47.98
N ARG A 376 -9.20 9.57 49.13
CA ARG A 376 -7.85 10.00 49.50
C ARG A 376 -6.82 9.16 48.74
N ARG A 377 -6.46 9.57 47.52
CA ARG A 377 -5.54 8.82 46.65
C ARG A 377 -4.60 9.71 45.84
N VAL A 378 -3.54 9.11 45.34
CA VAL A 378 -2.67 9.68 44.31
C VAL A 378 -2.67 8.73 43.13
N GLU A 379 -2.94 9.25 41.95
CA GLU A 379 -2.92 8.49 40.70
C GLU A 379 -1.66 8.88 39.92
N ILE A 380 -0.97 7.89 39.37
CA ILE A 380 0.20 8.08 38.51
C ILE A 380 -0.14 7.46 37.16
N ALA A 381 -0.41 8.30 36.16
CA ALA A 381 -0.64 7.89 34.79
C ALA A 381 0.67 8.00 33.99
N VAL A 382 1.05 6.93 33.30
CA VAL A 382 2.26 6.83 32.50
C VAL A 382 1.85 6.54 31.06
N ASN A 383 2.17 7.46 30.16
CA ASN A 383 1.87 7.37 28.74
C ASN A 383 3.16 7.34 27.94
N GLY A 384 3.31 6.38 27.04
CA GLY A 384 4.46 6.37 26.12
C GLY A 384 4.36 5.21 25.16
N THR A 385 5.50 4.89 24.55
CA THR A 385 5.60 3.83 23.54
C THR A 385 6.49 2.71 24.06
N LYS A 386 6.09 1.46 23.87
CA LYS A 386 6.94 0.31 24.21
C LYS A 386 7.65 -0.24 22.99
#